data_AF-A0A8C1HQU3-F1
#
_entry.id   AF-A0A8C1HQU3-F1
#
_cell.length_a   1.000
_cell.length_b   1.000
_cell.length_c   1.000
_cell.angle_alpha   90.00
_cell.angle_beta   90.00
_cell.angle_gamma   90.00
#
_symmetry.space_group_name_H-M   'P 1'
#
loop_
_entity.id
_entity.type
_entity.pdbx_description
1 polymer ?
#
loop_
_entity_poly.entity_id
_entity_poly.type
_entity_poly.pdbx_seq_one_letter_code
_entity_poly.pdbx_strand_id
1 'polypeptide(L)'
;MFSLQASLRGPIILCLLHLCVQSIQGEVNPAALVKGTCHPDVQYVMAITVPKAQCTEEQSDIQTVFSKKDAENVRNLLNKGDKCVLCTSSKNIIAARPTQKPKEHAEHVLLYPLSNSPMDKLLAETDEKSCVVFYSHNSPCVTRCIEGQENILEGLSNWKNIRKEAMNVFVFNKIWQKDAWRKDMAKDLLKIHEQVPLYRCTRTNVMECQNCVERNNEDVIAFLKCANIFIKLFLPSIYWIMKLITYSPNTLL
;
A
#
# COMPACT_ATOMS: atom_id res chain seq x y z
N MET A 1 -4.85 -65.60 22.60
CA MET A 1 -3.50 -65.14 22.17
C MET A 1 -3.62 -64.79 20.70
N PHE A 2 -3.42 -63.58 20.18
CA PHE A 2 -2.91 -62.30 20.67
C PHE A 2 -3.80 -61.18 20.12
N SER A 3 -4.08 -60.16 20.93
CA SER A 3 -4.65 -58.88 20.49
C SER A 3 -3.48 -57.91 20.31
N LEU A 4 -3.27 -57.39 19.09
CA LEU A 4 -2.35 -56.28 18.85
C LEU A 4 -3.13 -54.98 18.99
N GLN A 5 -2.96 -54.32 20.14
CA GLN A 5 -3.45 -52.97 20.38
C GLN A 5 -2.39 -51.99 19.86
N ALA A 6 -2.50 -51.56 18.61
CA ALA A 6 -1.65 -50.52 18.05
C ALA A 6 -2.16 -49.14 18.48
N SER A 7 -1.35 -48.45 19.27
CA SER A 7 -1.58 -47.09 19.78
C SER A 7 -1.58 -46.06 18.63
N LEU A 8 -2.77 -45.72 18.13
CA LEU A 8 -3.00 -44.53 17.29
C LEU A 8 -2.91 -43.26 18.16
N ARG A 9 -1.69 -42.83 18.52
CA ARG A 9 -1.45 -41.48 19.09
C ARG A 9 -0.28 -40.73 18.44
N GLY A 10 0.21 -41.23 17.30
CA GLY A 10 1.36 -40.67 16.58
C GLY A 10 1.07 -39.65 15.46
N PRO A 11 -0.02 -39.76 14.66
CA PRO A 11 -0.17 -38.88 13.48
C PRO A 11 -1.01 -37.61 13.72
N ILE A 12 -1.80 -37.54 14.80
CA ILE A 12 -2.70 -36.40 15.05
C ILE A 12 -1.91 -35.14 15.46
N ILE A 13 -0.78 -35.31 16.17
CA ILE A 13 0.04 -34.19 16.65
C ILE A 13 0.82 -33.54 15.49
N LEU A 14 1.23 -34.31 14.46
CA LEU A 14 1.92 -33.75 13.29
C LEU A 14 0.97 -32.93 12.39
N CYS A 15 -0.31 -33.35 12.25
CA CYS A 15 -1.33 -32.57 11.53
C CYS A 15 -1.67 -31.25 12.25
N LEU A 16 -1.67 -31.24 13.60
CA LEU A 16 -1.91 -30.02 14.37
C LEU A 16 -0.75 -29.02 14.25
N LEU A 17 0.49 -29.48 14.12
CA LEU A 17 1.66 -28.63 13.86
C LEU A 17 1.66 -28.01 12.45
N HIS A 18 1.08 -28.69 11.45
CA HIS A 18 0.90 -28.11 10.11
C HIS A 18 -0.27 -27.12 10.00
N LEU A 19 -1.21 -27.13 10.94
CA LEU A 19 -2.30 -26.15 11.01
C LEU A 19 -1.91 -24.85 11.72
N CYS A 20 -0.73 -24.79 12.36
CA CYS A 20 -0.21 -23.57 12.98
C CYS A 20 0.58 -22.64 12.05
N VAL A 21 0.60 -22.90 10.73
CA VAL A 21 1.10 -21.93 9.73
C VAL A 21 -0.05 -21.50 8.83
N GLN A 22 -1.14 -21.05 9.43
CA GLN A 22 -2.02 -20.08 8.80
C GLN A 22 -1.85 -18.79 9.59
N SER A 23 -0.85 -18.01 9.19
CA SER A 23 -0.77 -16.60 9.51
C SER A 23 -2.05 -15.93 9.00
N ILE A 24 -3.08 -15.88 9.84
CA ILE A 24 -4.23 -14.99 9.67
C ILE A 24 -3.73 -13.58 10.02
N GLN A 25 -2.82 -13.05 9.19
CA GLN A 25 -2.72 -11.62 9.01
C GLN A 25 -4.00 -11.24 8.27
N GLY A 26 -4.90 -10.55 8.96
CA GLY A 26 -6.10 -10.01 8.33
C GLY A 26 -5.67 -9.23 7.09
N GLU A 27 -6.29 -9.53 5.95
CA GLU A 27 -5.95 -8.90 4.68
C GLU A 27 -6.19 -7.40 4.82
N VAL A 28 -5.11 -6.61 4.77
CA VAL A 28 -5.20 -5.14 4.83
C VAL A 28 -6.03 -4.70 3.63
N ASN A 29 -7.04 -3.87 3.84
CA ASN A 29 -7.82 -3.21 2.80
C ASN A 29 -7.18 -1.87 2.45
N PRO A 30 -6.29 -1.80 1.43
CA PRO A 30 -5.54 -0.59 1.16
C PRO A 30 -6.45 0.47 0.52
N ALA A 31 -7.60 0.09 -0.03
CA ALA A 31 -8.56 1.02 -0.60
C ALA A 31 -9.27 1.87 0.47
N ALA A 32 -9.54 1.30 1.65
CA ALA A 32 -10.05 2.04 2.81
C ALA A 32 -9.04 3.11 3.28
N LEU A 33 -7.74 2.78 3.22
CA LEU A 33 -6.64 3.60 3.71
C LEU A 33 -6.32 4.80 2.81
N VAL A 34 -6.51 4.68 1.49
CA VAL A 34 -6.18 5.75 0.53
C VAL A 34 -7.35 6.73 0.29
N LYS A 35 -8.56 6.45 0.79
CA LYS A 35 -9.71 7.37 0.66
C LYS A 35 -9.47 8.75 1.32
N GLY A 36 -8.55 8.84 2.29
CA GLY A 36 -8.19 10.07 3.02
C GLY A 36 -6.87 10.73 2.60
N THR A 37 -6.14 10.22 1.61
CA THR A 37 -4.82 10.78 1.27
C THR A 37 -4.93 12.16 0.63
N CYS A 38 -4.21 13.12 1.19
CA CYS A 38 -4.07 14.46 0.64
C CYS A 38 -3.39 14.39 -0.73
N HIS A 39 -3.87 15.10 -1.76
CA HIS A 39 -3.19 15.19 -3.05
C HIS A 39 -2.49 16.56 -3.18
N PRO A 40 -1.28 16.74 -2.64
CA PRO A 40 -0.43 17.83 -3.08
C PRO A 40 -0.04 17.61 -4.56
N ASP A 41 0.11 18.69 -5.33
CA ASP A 41 0.32 18.68 -6.79
C ASP A 41 1.72 18.18 -7.24
N VAL A 42 2.39 17.38 -6.40
CA VAL A 42 3.84 17.14 -6.41
C VAL A 42 4.18 15.77 -5.80
N GLN A 43 5.32 15.18 -6.16
CA GLN A 43 5.80 13.92 -5.55
C GLN A 43 5.92 14.07 -4.03
N TYR A 44 5.32 13.13 -3.29
CA TYR A 44 5.40 13.05 -1.84
C TYR A 44 5.24 11.61 -1.37
N VAL A 45 5.64 11.37 -0.14
CA VAL A 45 5.49 10.10 0.58
C VAL A 45 4.96 10.40 1.98
N MET A 46 4.16 9.49 2.51
CA MET A 46 3.57 9.56 3.83
C MET A 46 3.61 8.17 4.46
N ALA A 47 3.88 8.09 5.76
CA ALA A 47 3.58 6.88 6.52
C ALA A 47 2.62 7.21 7.66
N ILE A 48 1.61 6.36 7.87
CA ILE A 48 0.60 6.56 8.90
C ILE A 48 0.36 5.27 9.68
N THR A 49 0.22 5.43 10.99
CA THR A 49 -0.22 4.40 11.91
C THR A 49 -1.74 4.41 12.00
N VAL A 50 -2.35 3.25 11.76
CA VAL A 50 -3.79 3.07 11.68
C VAL A 50 -4.20 1.91 12.60
N PRO A 51 -5.22 2.07 13.47
CA PRO A 51 -5.67 0.96 14.29
C PRO A 51 -6.22 -0.17 13.42
N LYS A 52 -6.10 -1.42 13.91
CA LYS A 52 -6.41 -2.63 13.13
C LYS A 52 -7.76 -2.59 12.41
N ALA A 53 -8.83 -2.19 13.11
CA ALA A 53 -10.17 -2.12 12.55
C ALA A 53 -10.21 -1.25 11.28
N GLN A 54 -9.56 -0.09 11.31
CA GLN A 54 -9.48 0.85 10.19
C GLN A 54 -8.62 0.35 9.02
N CYS A 55 -7.85 -0.71 9.20
CA CYS A 55 -7.09 -1.34 8.13
C CYS A 55 -7.78 -2.55 7.51
N THR A 56 -8.63 -3.25 8.26
CA THR A 56 -9.19 -4.54 7.82
C THR A 56 -10.68 -4.45 7.48
N GLU A 57 -11.41 -3.49 8.06
CA GLU A 57 -12.86 -3.39 7.91
C GLU A 57 -13.24 -2.38 6.82
N GLU A 58 -14.01 -2.81 5.81
CA GLU A 58 -14.36 -1.96 4.66
C GLU A 58 -15.20 -0.73 5.01
N GLN A 59 -15.99 -0.81 6.08
CA GLN A 59 -16.91 0.24 6.53
C GLN A 59 -16.26 1.23 7.50
N SER A 60 -15.01 1.01 7.87
CA SER A 60 -14.29 1.87 8.80
C SER A 60 -14.00 3.25 8.19
N ASP A 61 -14.13 4.30 9.01
CA ASP A 61 -13.87 5.68 8.58
C ASP A 61 -12.47 6.12 8.96
N ILE A 62 -11.58 6.21 7.97
CA ILE A 62 -10.20 6.68 8.14
C ILE A 62 -10.13 8.14 8.64
N GLN A 63 -11.17 8.95 8.47
CA GLN A 63 -11.21 10.34 8.98
C GLN A 63 -11.14 10.41 10.50
N THR A 64 -11.50 9.33 11.20
CA THR A 64 -11.34 9.20 12.66
C THR A 64 -9.87 9.08 13.08
N VAL A 65 -8.99 8.68 12.16
CA VAL A 65 -7.56 8.47 12.38
C VAL A 65 -6.73 9.59 11.74
N PHE A 66 -7.18 10.09 10.60
CA PHE A 66 -6.55 11.17 9.84
C PHE A 66 -7.60 12.15 9.34
N SER A 67 -7.85 13.17 10.14
CA SER A 67 -8.88 14.16 9.86
C SER A 67 -8.52 15.05 8.68
N LYS A 68 -9.52 15.70 8.06
CA LYS A 68 -9.29 16.74 7.05
C LYS A 68 -8.35 17.85 7.54
N LYS A 69 -8.48 18.26 8.80
CA LYS A 69 -7.63 19.29 9.41
C LYS A 69 -6.16 18.84 9.47
N ASP A 70 -5.93 17.59 9.86
CA ASP A 70 -4.59 17.00 9.86
C ASP A 70 -4.03 16.88 8.45
N ALA A 71 -4.85 16.46 7.49
CA ALA A 71 -4.48 16.40 6.08
C ALA A 71 -4.09 17.78 5.51
N GLU A 72 -4.84 18.83 5.84
CA GLU A 72 -4.52 20.21 5.47
C GLU A 72 -3.23 20.69 6.14
N ASN A 73 -3.02 20.37 7.42
CA ASN A 73 -1.79 20.72 8.13
C ASN A 73 -0.55 20.07 7.48
N VAL A 74 -0.62 18.75 7.21
CA VAL A 74 0.44 18.01 6.51
C VAL A 74 0.69 18.63 5.13
N ARG A 75 -0.37 18.91 4.36
CA ARG A 75 -0.25 19.56 3.05
C ARG A 75 0.50 20.89 3.13
N ASN A 76 0.13 21.73 4.10
CA ASN A 76 0.72 23.05 4.28
C ASN A 76 2.20 22.98 4.63
N LEU A 77 2.60 22.03 5.48
CA LEU A 77 4.03 21.76 5.79
C LEU A 77 4.79 21.35 4.52
N LEU A 78 4.27 20.36 3.79
CA LEU A 78 4.89 19.88 2.56
C LEU A 78 4.99 20.97 1.48
N ASN A 79 4.00 21.86 1.38
CA ASN A 79 4.03 22.98 0.43
C ASN A 79 5.11 24.02 0.77
N LYS A 80 5.43 24.20 2.05
CA LYS A 80 6.52 25.06 2.51
C LYS A 80 7.92 24.44 2.33
N GLY A 81 7.98 23.15 1.98
CA GLY A 81 9.22 22.39 1.89
C GLY A 81 9.63 21.72 3.20
N ASP A 82 8.80 21.80 4.24
CA ASP A 82 9.04 21.14 5.51
C ASP A 82 8.64 19.66 5.46
N LYS A 83 9.22 18.87 6.37
CA LYS A 83 8.78 17.49 6.63
C LYS A 83 7.71 17.50 7.73
N CYS A 84 6.76 16.58 7.65
CA CYS A 84 5.92 16.22 8.78
C CYS A 84 6.58 15.06 9.53
N VAL A 85 6.90 15.25 10.81
CA VAL A 85 7.33 14.16 11.70
C VAL A 85 6.45 14.23 12.94
N LEU A 86 5.52 13.29 13.07
CA LEU A 86 4.53 13.25 14.16
C LEU A 86 3.77 14.58 14.31
N CYS A 87 3.42 15.19 13.18
CA CYS A 87 2.94 16.59 13.14
C CYS A 87 1.43 16.77 13.41
N THR A 88 0.74 15.70 13.80
CA THR A 88 -0.69 15.70 14.17
C THR A 88 -0.84 15.54 15.67
N SER A 89 -2.01 15.89 16.22
CA SER A 89 -2.30 15.66 17.65
C SER A 89 -2.18 14.18 18.04
N SER A 90 -2.53 13.29 17.12
CA SER A 90 -2.46 11.83 17.32
C SER A 90 -1.06 11.26 17.11
N LYS A 91 -0.07 12.08 16.71
CA LYS A 91 1.33 11.68 16.47
C LYS A 91 1.47 10.41 15.61
N ASN A 92 0.55 10.19 14.70
CA ASN A 92 0.43 8.93 13.97
C ASN A 92 0.91 9.03 12.52
N ILE A 93 1.58 10.11 12.14
CA ILE A 93 1.92 10.38 10.74
C ILE A 93 3.31 10.99 10.58
N ILE A 94 3.98 10.58 9.50
CA ILE A 94 5.16 11.23 8.96
C ILE A 94 4.93 11.47 7.46
N ALA A 95 5.49 12.53 6.91
CA ALA A 95 5.42 12.80 5.48
C ALA A 95 6.59 13.66 5.00
N ALA A 96 6.99 13.47 3.76
CA ALA A 96 8.05 14.26 3.14
C ALA A 96 7.81 14.42 1.64
N ARG A 97 8.47 15.44 1.08
CA ARG A 97 8.69 15.61 -0.35
C ARG A 97 10.16 15.38 -0.68
N PRO A 98 10.50 15.17 -1.96
CA PRO A 98 11.90 15.15 -2.37
C PRO A 98 12.61 16.44 -1.95
N THR A 99 13.82 16.32 -1.43
CA THR A 99 14.67 17.44 -1.06
C THR A 99 15.42 17.96 -2.29
N GLN A 100 15.81 19.25 -2.26
CA GLN A 100 16.57 19.86 -3.36
C GLN A 100 18.08 19.83 -3.12
N LYS A 101 18.52 19.94 -1.85
CA LYS A 101 19.94 19.98 -1.46
C LYS A 101 20.13 19.31 -0.07
N PRO A 102 20.76 18.12 0.01
CA PRO A 102 21.06 17.22 -1.13
C PRO A 102 19.76 16.82 -1.85
N LYS A 103 19.87 16.34 -3.09
CA LYS A 103 18.70 15.92 -3.88
C LYS A 103 18.31 14.50 -3.50
N GLU A 104 17.40 14.36 -2.56
CA GLU A 104 16.92 13.07 -2.06
C GLU A 104 15.46 12.80 -2.43
N HIS A 105 15.14 11.55 -2.75
CA HIS A 105 13.75 11.13 -2.93
C HIS A 105 13.03 10.98 -1.59
N ALA A 106 11.72 11.27 -1.60
CA ALA A 106 10.91 11.32 -0.38
C ALA A 106 10.88 9.98 0.37
N GLU A 107 10.92 8.87 -0.36
CA GLU A 107 10.97 7.52 0.22
C GLU A 107 12.24 7.34 1.06
N HIS A 108 13.39 7.74 0.51
CA HIS A 108 14.68 7.70 1.21
C HIS A 108 14.67 8.63 2.43
N VAL A 109 14.15 9.85 2.28
CA VAL A 109 14.07 10.86 3.35
C VAL A 109 13.28 10.35 4.57
N LEU A 110 12.27 9.50 4.38
CA LEU A 110 11.49 8.94 5.50
C LEU A 110 12.11 7.69 6.12
N LEU A 111 12.90 6.93 5.37
CA LEU A 111 13.48 5.65 5.82
C LEU A 111 14.92 5.77 6.33
N TYR A 112 15.57 6.92 6.14
CA TYR A 112 16.95 7.16 6.54
C TYR A 112 17.13 8.41 7.42
N PRO A 113 18.23 8.48 8.21
CA PRO A 113 19.20 7.39 8.45
C PRO A 113 18.59 6.24 9.26
N LEU A 114 19.10 5.02 9.09
CA LEU A 114 18.61 3.87 9.85
C LEU A 114 18.73 4.11 11.36
N SER A 115 17.77 3.61 12.13
CA SER A 115 17.66 3.75 13.59
C SER A 115 17.42 5.18 14.10
N ASN A 116 17.30 6.19 13.23
CA ASN A 116 16.91 7.56 13.60
C ASN A 116 16.12 8.26 12.47
N SER A 117 15.51 7.48 11.59
CA SER A 117 14.70 7.98 10.49
C SER A 117 13.36 8.51 11.01
N PRO A 118 12.64 9.32 10.20
CA PRO A 118 11.24 9.62 10.48
C PRO A 118 10.40 8.35 10.68
N MET A 119 10.65 7.28 9.92
CA MET A 119 10.00 5.99 10.12
C MET A 119 10.28 5.44 11.52
N ASP A 120 11.53 5.40 11.97
CA ASP A 120 11.86 4.89 13.31
C ASP A 120 11.12 5.66 14.42
N LYS A 121 10.95 6.99 14.25
CA LYS A 121 10.17 7.82 15.18
C LYS A 121 8.68 7.48 15.16
N LEU A 122 8.11 7.20 13.99
CA LEU A 122 6.72 6.74 13.89
C LEU A 122 6.56 5.37 14.58
N LEU A 123 7.49 4.46 14.32
CA LEU A 123 7.47 3.10 14.87
C LEU A 123 7.55 3.10 16.40
N ALA A 124 8.33 4.00 17.00
CA ALA A 124 8.45 4.15 18.45
C ALA A 124 7.12 4.55 19.13
N GLU A 125 6.23 5.26 18.43
CA GLU A 125 4.91 5.66 18.94
C GLU A 125 3.80 4.66 18.59
N THR A 126 4.12 3.58 17.86
CA THR A 126 3.09 2.71 17.28
C THR A 126 2.84 1.45 18.08
N ASP A 127 1.57 1.18 18.37
CA ASP A 127 1.10 -0.09 18.93
C ASP A 127 1.32 -1.29 17.96
N GLU A 128 1.70 -2.43 18.52
CA GLU A 128 2.03 -3.66 17.77
C GLU A 128 0.86 -4.18 16.92
N LYS A 129 -0.38 -4.00 17.38
CA LYS A 129 -1.59 -4.48 16.68
C LYS A 129 -2.06 -3.50 15.60
N SER A 130 -1.54 -2.28 15.58
CA SER A 130 -1.84 -1.31 14.54
C SER A 130 -1.16 -1.68 13.23
N CYS A 131 -1.65 -1.11 12.13
CA CYS A 131 -1.00 -1.20 10.83
C CYS A 131 -0.17 0.04 10.58
N VAL A 132 0.89 -0.12 9.81
CA VAL A 132 1.63 1.01 9.25
C VAL A 132 1.49 0.97 7.74
N VAL A 133 0.98 2.07 7.19
CA VAL A 133 0.74 2.26 5.78
C VAL A 133 1.78 3.25 5.26
N PHE A 134 2.66 2.81 4.39
CA PHE A 134 3.62 3.65 3.68
C PHE A 134 3.10 3.96 2.29
N TYR A 135 2.59 5.18 2.10
CA TYR A 135 2.01 5.65 0.86
C TYR A 135 3.00 6.53 0.08
N SER A 136 3.21 6.22 -1.21
CA SER A 136 3.92 7.09 -2.16
C SER A 136 3.02 7.51 -3.32
N HIS A 137 3.08 8.77 -3.76
CA HIS A 137 2.27 9.22 -4.89
C HIS A 137 2.66 8.49 -6.20
N ASN A 138 3.96 8.43 -6.49
CA ASN A 138 4.50 7.63 -7.59
C ASN A 138 5.23 6.40 -7.03
N SER A 139 5.34 5.34 -7.83
CA SER A 139 6.16 4.18 -7.50
C SER A 139 7.60 4.61 -7.20
N PRO A 140 8.29 3.97 -6.23
CA PRO A 140 9.72 4.16 -6.06
C PRO A 140 10.43 3.94 -7.38
N CYS A 141 11.26 4.90 -7.80
CA CYS A 141 11.93 4.78 -9.08
C CYS A 141 12.98 3.66 -9.05
N VAL A 142 13.10 2.91 -10.14
CA VAL A 142 14.01 1.78 -10.22
C VAL A 142 15.46 2.25 -10.03
N THR A 143 15.85 3.24 -10.84
CA THR A 143 17.25 3.68 -10.98
C THR A 143 17.87 4.25 -9.70
N ARG A 144 17.08 4.86 -8.80
CA ARG A 144 17.62 5.46 -7.55
C ARG A 144 17.11 4.80 -6.28
N CYS A 145 15.81 4.52 -6.19
CA CYS A 145 15.21 3.98 -4.97
C CYS A 145 15.38 2.46 -4.84
N ILE A 146 15.59 1.72 -5.94
CA ILE A 146 15.70 0.25 -5.91
C ILE A 146 17.12 -0.22 -6.21
N GLU A 147 17.78 0.38 -7.20
CA GLU A 147 19.11 -0.07 -7.66
C GLU A 147 20.23 0.94 -7.36
N GLY A 148 19.88 2.16 -6.95
CA GLY A 148 20.84 3.27 -6.85
C GLY A 148 21.22 3.67 -5.43
N GLN A 149 21.79 4.86 -5.29
CA GLN A 149 22.33 5.38 -4.02
C GLN A 149 21.25 5.72 -2.97
N GLU A 150 20.01 5.89 -3.39
CA GLU A 150 18.87 6.17 -2.49
C GLU A 150 18.08 4.90 -2.21
N ASN A 151 18.76 3.75 -2.25
CA ASN A 151 18.17 2.43 -2.10
C ASN A 151 17.30 2.38 -0.84
N ILE A 152 16.02 2.04 -1.00
CA ILE A 152 15.06 1.98 0.10
C ILE A 152 14.92 0.58 0.69
N LEU A 153 15.48 -0.45 0.05
CA LEU A 153 15.28 -1.84 0.45
C LEU A 153 15.80 -2.13 1.85
N GLU A 154 16.96 -1.58 2.23
CA GLU A 154 17.49 -1.73 3.59
C GLU A 154 16.63 -1.00 4.62
N GLY A 155 16.16 0.21 4.31
CA GLY A 155 15.19 0.93 5.16
C GLY A 155 13.85 0.20 5.34
N LEU A 156 13.33 -0.40 4.26
CA LEU A 156 12.14 -1.25 4.32
C LEU A 156 12.39 -2.54 5.10
N SER A 157 13.57 -3.14 4.95
CA SER A 157 13.97 -4.33 5.70
C SER A 157 14.09 -4.04 7.20
N ASN A 158 14.67 -2.88 7.57
CA ASN A 158 14.72 -2.40 8.94
C ASN A 158 13.31 -2.25 9.52
N TRP A 159 12.39 -1.58 8.79
CA TRP A 159 10.99 -1.46 9.19
C TRP A 159 10.32 -2.84 9.38
N LYS A 160 10.48 -3.76 8.43
CA LYS A 160 9.98 -5.15 8.50
C LYS A 160 10.48 -5.87 9.76
N ASN A 161 11.77 -5.70 10.08
CA ASN A 161 12.41 -6.37 11.21
C ASN A 161 11.94 -5.80 12.55
N ILE A 162 11.80 -4.48 12.68
CA ILE A 162 11.25 -3.82 13.89
C ILE A 162 9.82 -4.29 14.13
N ARG A 163 9.03 -4.40 13.07
CA ARG A 163 7.61 -4.77 13.12
C ARG A 163 7.35 -6.19 12.63
N LYS A 164 8.12 -7.14 13.13
CA LYS A 164 7.97 -8.55 12.76
C LYS A 164 6.52 -9.00 13.02
N GLU A 165 5.92 -9.67 12.04
CA GLU A 165 4.53 -10.19 12.08
C GLU A 165 3.39 -9.15 12.14
N ALA A 166 3.70 -7.85 12.29
CA ALA A 166 2.69 -6.79 12.25
C ALA A 166 2.21 -6.49 10.81
N MET A 167 1.08 -5.77 10.71
CA MET A 167 0.48 -5.40 9.41
C MET A 167 1.19 -4.19 8.82
N ASN A 168 2.12 -4.43 7.91
CA ASN A 168 2.85 -3.40 7.18
C ASN A 168 2.43 -3.42 5.71
N VAL A 169 2.18 -2.26 5.12
CA VAL A 169 1.83 -2.19 3.70
C VAL A 169 2.51 -1.00 3.04
N PHE A 170 3.09 -1.23 1.86
CA PHE A 170 3.53 -0.18 0.95
C PHE A 170 2.45 0.00 -0.12
N VAL A 171 1.94 1.22 -0.25
CA VAL A 171 1.00 1.58 -1.30
C VAL A 171 1.60 2.65 -2.21
N PHE A 172 1.41 2.53 -3.53
CA PHE A 172 1.64 3.64 -4.46
C PHE A 172 0.49 3.82 -5.44
N ASN A 173 0.36 5.01 -6.02
CA ASN A 173 -0.74 5.31 -6.94
C ASN A 173 -0.35 5.16 -8.42
N LYS A 174 0.68 5.91 -8.85
CA LYS A 174 1.09 5.97 -10.25
C LYS A 174 2.46 5.33 -10.46
N ILE A 175 2.66 4.75 -11.64
CA ILE A 175 4.01 4.36 -12.06
C ILE A 175 4.80 5.64 -12.35
N TRP A 176 6.03 5.71 -11.83
CA TRP A 176 6.92 6.82 -12.12
C TRP A 176 7.17 6.91 -13.62
N GLN A 177 6.83 8.05 -14.21
CA GLN A 177 6.84 8.26 -15.66
C GLN A 177 8.17 7.90 -16.35
N LYS A 178 9.31 8.03 -15.65
CA LYS A 178 10.63 7.69 -16.22
C LYS A 178 10.93 6.20 -16.21
N ASP A 179 10.12 5.38 -15.56
CA ASP A 179 10.23 3.93 -15.55
C ASP A 179 9.08 3.27 -16.35
N ALA A 180 8.13 4.05 -16.88
CA ALA A 180 6.96 3.52 -17.60
C ALA A 180 7.30 2.69 -18.87
N TRP A 181 8.51 2.86 -19.42
CA TRP A 181 8.99 2.10 -20.58
C TRP A 181 9.73 0.81 -20.20
N ARG A 182 10.06 0.60 -18.92
CA ARG A 182 10.82 -0.56 -18.45
C ARG A 182 9.96 -1.82 -18.49
N LYS A 183 10.45 -2.85 -19.18
CA LYS A 183 9.75 -4.13 -19.35
C LYS A 183 9.90 -5.05 -18.12
N ASP A 184 10.93 -4.82 -17.32
CA ASP A 184 11.36 -5.59 -16.17
C ASP A 184 11.00 -4.95 -14.83
N MET A 185 10.29 -3.81 -14.84
CA MET A 185 9.86 -3.09 -13.63
C MET A 185 9.15 -3.99 -12.62
N ALA A 186 8.43 -4.99 -13.12
CA ALA A 186 7.87 -6.08 -12.35
C ALA A 186 8.87 -6.70 -11.35
N LYS A 187 10.04 -7.12 -11.85
CA LYS A 187 11.10 -7.75 -11.04
C LYS A 187 11.66 -6.78 -10.01
N ASP A 188 11.71 -5.49 -10.33
CA ASP A 188 12.18 -4.47 -9.39
C ASP A 188 11.17 -4.22 -8.26
N LEU A 189 9.88 -4.20 -8.58
CA LEU A 189 8.83 -4.08 -7.57
C LEU A 189 8.72 -5.33 -6.70
N LEU A 190 9.10 -6.51 -7.19
CA LEU A 190 9.23 -7.72 -6.36
C LEU A 190 10.23 -7.53 -5.22
N LYS A 191 11.37 -6.89 -5.48
CA LYS A 191 12.38 -6.60 -4.44
C LYS A 191 11.78 -5.81 -3.27
N ILE A 192 10.83 -4.90 -3.56
CA ILE A 192 10.08 -4.16 -2.53
C ILE A 192 9.08 -5.08 -1.83
N HIS A 193 8.30 -5.86 -2.59
CA HIS A 193 7.30 -6.78 -2.05
C HIS A 193 7.91 -7.81 -1.07
N GLU A 194 9.12 -8.28 -1.33
CA GLU A 194 9.87 -9.17 -0.44
C GLU A 194 10.17 -8.55 0.93
N GLN A 195 10.27 -7.22 1.01
CA GLN A 195 10.45 -6.51 2.27
C GLN A 195 9.10 -6.23 2.94
N VAL A 196 8.15 -5.66 2.20
CA VAL A 196 6.82 -5.30 2.69
C VAL A 196 5.75 -5.50 1.59
N PRO A 197 4.56 -6.02 1.91
CA PRO A 197 3.48 -6.16 0.94
C PRO A 197 3.23 -4.87 0.15
N LEU A 198 3.34 -4.97 -1.18
CA LEU A 198 3.28 -3.83 -2.09
C LEU A 198 1.97 -3.84 -2.89
N TYR A 199 1.25 -2.72 -2.86
CA TYR A 199 0.00 -2.53 -3.57
C TYR A 199 0.04 -1.29 -4.45
N ARG A 200 -0.60 -1.38 -5.61
CA ARG A 200 -0.91 -0.24 -6.46
C ARG A 200 -2.37 0.14 -6.29
N CYS A 201 -2.64 1.35 -5.83
CA CYS A 201 -3.99 1.86 -5.65
C CYS A 201 -4.31 2.96 -6.65
N THR A 202 -5.24 2.71 -7.56
CA THR A 202 -5.67 3.69 -8.56
C THR A 202 -7.10 4.15 -8.29
N ARG A 203 -7.36 5.43 -8.56
CA ARG A 203 -8.69 6.01 -8.46
C ARG A 203 -9.26 6.23 -9.87
N THR A 204 -10.27 5.44 -10.23
CA THR A 204 -11.10 5.66 -11.42
C THR A 204 -12.40 6.35 -10.98
N ASN A 205 -13.39 5.57 -10.52
CA ASN A 205 -14.62 6.03 -9.88
C ASN A 205 -14.65 5.69 -8.38
N VAL A 206 -14.02 4.57 -8.02
CA VAL A 206 -13.75 4.12 -6.65
C VAL A 206 -12.24 3.90 -6.49
N MET A 207 -11.77 3.78 -5.26
CA MET A 207 -10.37 3.43 -4.99
C MET A 207 -10.22 1.92 -5.13
N GLU A 208 -9.35 1.47 -6.03
CA GLU A 208 -9.08 0.05 -6.27
C GLU A 208 -7.60 -0.22 -6.05
N CYS A 209 -7.28 -1.26 -5.27
CA CYS A 209 -5.92 -1.61 -4.91
C CYS A 209 -5.60 -3.02 -5.36
N GLN A 210 -4.53 -3.15 -6.15
CA GLN A 210 -4.07 -4.44 -6.66
C GLN A 210 -2.75 -4.79 -5.97
N ASN A 211 -2.66 -6.01 -5.44
CA ASN A 211 -1.39 -6.54 -4.97
C ASN A 211 -0.43 -6.62 -6.16
N CYS A 212 0.78 -6.11 -6.01
CA CYS A 212 1.77 -6.18 -7.08
C CYS A 212 2.30 -7.61 -7.31
N VAL A 213 1.90 -8.57 -6.46
CA VAL A 213 2.19 -10.00 -6.60
C VAL A 213 0.92 -10.80 -6.34
N GLU A 214 0.49 -11.64 -7.29
CA GLU A 214 -0.52 -12.67 -7.04
C GLU A 214 0.17 -14.02 -6.80
N ARG A 215 -0.42 -14.81 -5.88
CA ARG A 215 0.15 -16.08 -5.39
C ARG A 215 0.45 -17.05 -6.56
N ASN A 216 1.66 -17.61 -6.51
CA ASN A 216 2.10 -18.89 -7.09
C ASN A 216 2.70 -18.99 -8.50
N ASN A 217 3.00 -17.90 -9.23
CA ASN A 217 3.69 -18.05 -10.53
C ASN A 217 5.00 -17.27 -10.74
N GLU A 218 5.51 -16.48 -9.77
CA GLU A 218 6.59 -15.49 -10.02
C GLU A 218 6.27 -14.49 -11.16
N ASP A 219 5.10 -14.58 -11.77
CA ASP A 219 4.57 -13.66 -12.75
C ASP A 219 3.92 -12.50 -12.00
N VAL A 220 4.70 -11.44 -11.88
CA VAL A 220 4.15 -10.11 -11.62
C VAL A 220 3.13 -9.81 -12.70
N ILE A 221 1.90 -9.43 -12.30
CA ILE A 221 0.87 -9.00 -13.24
C ILE A 221 1.52 -8.08 -14.25
N ALA A 222 1.50 -8.49 -15.52
CA ALA A 222 1.99 -7.70 -16.61
C ALA A 222 1.35 -6.33 -16.52
N PHE A 223 2.15 -5.33 -16.12
CA PHE A 223 1.82 -3.90 -16.02
C PHE A 223 1.33 -3.29 -17.35
N LEU A 224 1.09 -4.11 -18.38
CA LEU A 224 0.74 -3.79 -19.76
C LEU A 224 -0.65 -4.30 -20.20
N LYS A 225 -1.47 -4.93 -19.35
CA LYS A 225 -2.86 -5.31 -19.70
C LYS A 225 -3.92 -4.27 -19.34
N CYS A 226 -3.57 -2.99 -19.29
CA CYS A 226 -4.54 -1.89 -19.37
C CYS A 226 -4.69 -1.36 -20.81
N ALA A 227 -4.70 -2.26 -21.80
CA ALA A 227 -5.39 -2.04 -23.05
C ALA A 227 -6.60 -2.98 -23.08
N ASN A 228 -7.79 -2.41 -22.84
CA ASN A 228 -9.10 -2.99 -23.10
C ASN A 228 -9.24 -4.50 -22.87
N ILE A 229 -9.34 -4.94 -21.62
CA ILE A 229 -9.96 -6.24 -21.34
C ILE A 229 -11.42 -5.97 -21.05
N PHE A 230 -12.21 -5.98 -22.14
CA PHE A 230 -13.62 -6.31 -22.10
C PHE A 230 -13.74 -7.72 -21.52
N ILE A 231 -13.93 -7.84 -20.21
CA ILE A 231 -14.49 -9.08 -19.64
C ILE A 231 -15.99 -9.06 -19.95
N LYS A 232 -16.31 -9.52 -21.16
CA LYS A 232 -17.57 -10.23 -21.39
C LYS A 232 -17.52 -11.45 -20.49
N LEU A 233 -18.28 -11.49 -19.40
CA LEU A 233 -18.84 -12.70 -18.80
C LEU A 233 -19.94 -12.27 -17.79
N PHE A 234 -21.19 -12.46 -18.24
CA PHE A 234 -22.43 -12.63 -17.47
C PHE A 234 -22.85 -11.60 -16.41
N LEU A 235 -23.64 -10.60 -16.83
CA LEU A 235 -24.89 -10.21 -16.18
C LEU A 235 -25.89 -9.69 -17.25
N PRO A 236 -26.87 -10.50 -17.71
CA PRO A 236 -27.87 -10.05 -18.67
C PRO A 236 -29.01 -9.33 -17.94
N SER A 237 -28.80 -8.13 -17.38
CA SER A 237 -29.90 -7.41 -16.70
C SER A 237 -29.76 -5.88 -16.55
N ILE A 238 -28.84 -5.16 -17.20
CA ILE A 238 -28.84 -3.67 -17.14
C ILE A 238 -28.47 -3.05 -18.49
N TYR A 239 -29.12 -3.50 -19.57
CA TYR A 239 -29.04 -2.86 -20.90
C TYR A 239 -30.25 -1.95 -21.18
N TRP A 240 -30.93 -1.46 -20.14
CA TRP A 240 -32.22 -0.77 -20.28
C TRP A 240 -32.34 0.61 -19.62
N ILE A 241 -31.30 1.16 -18.95
CA ILE A 241 -31.44 2.40 -18.16
C ILE A 241 -30.45 3.53 -18.56
N MET A 242 -29.82 3.49 -19.74
CA MET A 242 -29.07 4.66 -20.25
C MET A 242 -29.36 5.00 -21.72
N LYS A 243 -30.65 4.93 -22.11
CA LYS A 243 -31.14 5.50 -23.38
C LYS A 243 -32.29 6.50 -23.21
N LEU A 244 -32.44 7.07 -22.03
CA LEU A 244 -33.43 8.11 -21.74
C LEU A 244 -32.75 9.17 -20.86
N ILE A 245 -32.96 10.45 -21.19
CA ILE A 245 -32.25 11.68 -20.75
C ILE A 245 -31.01 11.95 -21.62
N THR A 246 -30.97 12.81 -22.64
CA THR A 246 -31.87 13.83 -23.21
C THR A 246 -31.40 14.07 -24.66
N TYR A 247 -32.13 13.55 -25.63
CA TYR A 247 -32.18 14.12 -26.98
C TYR A 247 -33.65 14.35 -27.24
N SER A 248 -34.11 15.58 -27.09
CA SER A 248 -35.38 16.00 -27.68
C SER A 248 -35.07 17.06 -28.73
N PRO A 249 -35.50 16.84 -29.99
CA PRO A 249 -35.24 17.69 -31.14
C PRO A 249 -36.25 18.83 -31.20
N ASN A 250 -35.85 19.93 -31.85
CA ASN A 250 -36.68 20.90 -32.57
C ASN A 250 -35.81 22.14 -32.87
N THR A 251 -35.80 22.83 -34.02
CA THR A 251 -36.27 22.66 -35.41
C THR A 251 -35.73 23.92 -36.13
N LEU A 252 -35.52 23.87 -37.46
CA LEU A 252 -35.44 25.02 -38.41
C LEU A 252 -34.15 25.87 -38.29
N LEU A 253 -33.39 26.18 -39.34
CA LEU A 253 -33.63 26.35 -40.77
C LEU A 253 -32.32 26.03 -41.51
#